data_AF-A0A3N6R3G4-F1
#
_entry.id   AF-A0A3N6R3G4-F1
#
_cell.length_a   1.000
_cell.length_b   1.000
_cell.length_c   1.000
_cell.angle_alpha   90.00
_cell.angle_beta   90.00
_cell.angle_gamma   90.00
#
_symmetry.space_group_name_H-M   'P 1'
#
loop_
_entity.id
_entity.type
_entity.pdbx_description
1 polymer ?
#
loop_
_entity_poly.entity_id
_entity_poly.type
_entity_poly.pdbx_seq_one_letter_code
_entity_poly.pdbx_strand_id
1 'polypeptide(L)' 'MAAYVVSKAGLNGYTRILAKKHPEIRVNSVCPGVVRTDMTFNIGDFSVEEGASCPVRLALLPYQETPSGCFFNRKQLSEF' A
#
# COMPACT_ATOMS: atom_id res chain seq x y z
N MET A 1 -15.15 4.42 11.96
CA MET A 1 -13.69 4.65 11.92
C MET A 1 -12.88 3.51 12.53
N ALA A 2 -13.16 3.06 13.76
CA ALA A 2 -12.37 2.01 14.42
C ALA A 2 -12.24 0.71 13.59
N ALA A 3 -13.33 0.20 13.02
CA ALA A 3 -13.30 -1.01 12.18
C ALA A 3 -12.38 -0.85 10.96
N TYR A 4 -12.40 0.31 10.29
CA TYR A 4 -11.52 0.61 9.17
C TYR A 4 -10.05 0.59 9.61
N VAL A 5 -9.71 1.30 10.70
CA VAL A 5 -8.34 1.36 11.25
C VAL A 5 -7.84 -0.04 11.60
N VAL A 6 -8.63 -0.82 12.33
CA VAL A 6 -8.27 -2.21 12.70
C VAL A 6 -8.11 -3.08 11.46
N SER A 7 -8.99 -2.96 10.46
CA SER A 7 -8.87 -3.73 9.22
C SER A 7 -7.59 -3.41 8.43
N LYS A 8 -7.18 -2.14 8.37
CA LYS A 8 -5.97 -1.72 7.66
C LYS A 8 -4.69 -2.09 8.43
N ALA A 9 -4.73 -2.02 9.77
CA ALA A 9 -3.67 -2.57 10.61
C ALA A 9 -3.51 -4.09 10.42
N GLY A 10 -4.63 -4.82 10.33
CA GLY A 10 -4.64 -6.25 10.03
C GLY A 10 -4.04 -6.58 8.65
N LEU A 11 -4.40 -5.83 7.60
CA LEU A 11 -3.81 -5.98 6.26
C LEU A 11 -2.30 -5.71 6.26
N ASN A 12 -1.85 -4.71 7.00
CA ASN A 12 -0.42 -4.44 7.18
C ASN A 12 0.31 -5.61 7.83
N GLY A 13 -0.25 -6.19 8.91
CA GLY A 13 0.30 -7.39 9.53
C GLY A 13 0.31 -8.60 8.58
N TYR A 14 -0.77 -8.81 7.85
CA TYR A 14 -0.90 -9.92 6.90
C TYR A 14 0.10 -9.83 5.74
N THR A 15 0.37 -8.62 5.25
CA THR A 15 1.41 -8.34 4.23
C THR A 15 2.77 -8.89 4.67
N ARG A 16 3.16 -8.68 5.93
CA ARG A 16 4.43 -9.20 6.47
C ARG A 16 4.45 -10.71 6.56
N ILE A 17 3.33 -11.33 6.91
CA ILE A 17 3.20 -12.79 6.97
C ILE A 17 3.34 -13.39 5.58
N LEU A 18 2.63 -12.85 4.59
CA LEU A 18 2.70 -13.31 3.21
C LEU A 18 4.10 -13.14 2.61
N ALA A 19 4.74 -11.99 2.81
CA ALA A 19 6.10 -11.74 2.33
C ALA A 19 7.12 -12.76 2.88
N LYS A 20 6.96 -13.20 4.14
CA LYS A 20 7.81 -14.23 4.74
C LYS A 20 7.49 -15.63 4.23
N LYS A 21 6.21 -15.93 4.02
CA LYS A 21 5.74 -17.26 3.58
C LYS A 21 6.08 -17.53 2.12
N HIS A 22 6.10 -16.48 1.29
CA HIS A 22 6.29 -16.57 -0.14
C HIS A 22 7.43 -15.64 -0.59
N PRO A 23 8.70 -16.00 -0.32
CA PRO A 23 9.84 -15.17 -0.69
C PRO A 23 9.99 -14.98 -2.21
N GLU A 24 9.42 -15.88 -3.03
CA GLU A 24 9.41 -15.87 -4.49
C GLU A 24 8.53 -14.78 -5.13
N ILE A 25 7.65 -14.15 -4.34
CA ILE A 25 6.83 -13.01 -4.76
C ILE A 25 7.12 -11.79 -3.89
N ARG A 26 6.84 -10.60 -4.43
CA ARG A 26 7.00 -9.33 -3.71
C ARG A 26 5.64 -8.88 -3.19
N VAL A 27 5.54 -8.72 -1.88
CA VAL A 27 4.27 -8.39 -1.20
C VAL A 27 4.49 -7.17 -0.32
N ASN A 28 3.82 -6.06 -0.62
CA ASN A 28 3.93 -4.81 0.13
C ASN A 28 2.55 -4.20 0.33
N SER A 29 2.40 -3.34 1.34
CA SER A 29 1.19 -2.55 1.55
C SER A 29 1.47 -1.08 1.27
N VAL A 30 0.45 -0.37 0.77
CA VAL A 30 0.56 1.03 0.37
C VAL A 30 -0.61 1.83 0.91
N CYS A 31 -0.33 2.96 1.56
CA CYS A 31 -1.30 4.02 1.76
C CYS A 31 -1.21 5.00 0.57
N PRO A 32 -2.26 5.11 -0.26
CA PRO A 32 -2.25 6.01 -1.42
C PRO A 32 -2.45 7.49 -1.05
N GLY A 33 -2.73 7.80 0.23
CA GLY A 33 -3.18 9.12 0.67
C GLY A 33 -4.70 9.25 0.63
N VAL A 34 -5.20 10.48 0.83
CA VAL A 34 -6.63 10.79 0.74
C VAL A 34 -6.96 11.13 -0.72
N VAL A 35 -7.42 10.11 -1.45
CA VAL A 35 -7.68 10.17 -2.90
C VAL A 35 -9.15 10.51 -3.16
N ARG A 36 -9.43 11.37 -4.15
CA ARG A 36 -10.80 11.73 -4.58
C ARG A 36 -11.48 10.54 -5.25
N THR A 37 -12.32 9.84 -4.49
CA THR A 37 -13.10 8.66 -4.92
C THR A 37 -14.45 8.66 -4.21
N ASP A 38 -15.36 7.78 -4.59
CA ASP A 38 -16.65 7.63 -3.88
C ASP A 38 -16.48 7.28 -2.39
N MET A 39 -15.41 6.55 -2.02
CA MET A 39 -15.09 6.25 -0.62
C MET A 39 -14.82 7.51 0.22
N THR A 40 -14.30 8.55 -0.41
CA THR A 40 -14.01 9.85 0.21
C THR A 40 -15.03 10.92 -0.19
N PHE A 41 -16.17 10.54 -0.78
CA PHE A 41 -17.15 11.49 -1.32
C PHE A 41 -16.54 12.51 -2.31
N ASN A 42 -15.57 12.05 -3.10
CA ASN A 42 -14.81 12.85 -4.06
C ASN A 42 -14.03 14.02 -3.44
N ILE A 43 -13.73 13.97 -2.13
CA ILE A 43 -12.84 14.92 -1.45
C ILE A 43 -11.42 14.32 -1.29
N GLY A 44 -10.41 15.18 -1.17
CA GLY A 44 -9.02 14.76 -0.95
C GLY A 44 -8.01 15.58 -1.72
N ASP A 45 -6.74 15.37 -1.38
CA ASP A 45 -5.61 16.12 -1.95
C ASP A 45 -5.14 15.52 -3.28
N PHE A 46 -5.46 14.26 -3.56
CA PHE A 46 -4.91 13.52 -4.71
C PHE A 46 -5.99 13.05 -5.68
N SER A 47 -5.66 13.07 -6.98
CA SER A 47 -6.42 12.38 -8.03
C SER A 47 -6.26 10.86 -7.96
N VAL A 48 -7.11 10.13 -8.68
CA VAL A 48 -7.03 8.66 -8.79
C VAL A 48 -5.68 8.23 -9.36
N GLU A 49 -5.19 8.93 -10.39
CA GLU A 49 -3.92 8.67 -11.04
C GLU A 49 -2.74 8.91 -10.09
N GLU A 50 -2.79 9.98 -9.30
CA GLU A 50 -1.77 10.29 -8.31
C GLU A 50 -1.73 9.22 -7.20
N GLY A 51 -2.90 8.81 -6.71
CA GLY A 51 -3.05 7.75 -5.71
C GLY A 51 -2.59 6.37 -6.21
N ALA A 52 -2.81 6.07 -7.50
CA ALA A 52 -2.42 4.81 -8.13
C ALA A 52 -0.91 4.73 -8.43
N SER A 53 -0.19 5.86 -8.44
CA SER A 53 1.20 5.92 -8.87
C SER A 53 2.15 4.97 -8.11
N CYS A 54 2.01 4.86 -6.77
CA CYS A 54 2.88 3.98 -5.99
C CYS A 54 2.50 2.50 -6.08
N PRO A 55 1.22 2.10 -5.95
CA PRO A 55 0.82 0.70 -6.18
C PRO A 55 1.26 0.20 -7.55
N VAL A 56 1.07 0.99 -8.61
CA VAL A 56 1.49 0.63 -9.98
C VAL A 56 3.01 0.52 -10.09
N ARG A 57 3.75 1.46 -9.52
CA ARG A 57 5.22 1.39 -9.50
C ARG A 57 5.70 0.10 -8.84
N LEU A 58 5.21 -0.24 -7.65
CA LEU A 58 5.64 -1.46 -6.94
C LEU A 58 5.25 -2.75 -7.69
N ALA A 59 4.13 -2.75 -8.41
CA ALA A 59 3.70 -3.89 -9.22
C ALA A 59 4.57 -4.10 -10.46
N LEU A 60 5.20 -3.04 -10.98
CA LEU A 60 5.99 -3.07 -12.22
C LEU A 60 7.51 -3.06 -11.99
N LEU A 61 7.97 -2.83 -10.76
CA LEU A 61 9.41 -2.82 -10.46
C LEU A 61 10.01 -4.23 -10.67
N PRO A 62 11.26 -4.32 -11.16
CA PRO A 62 11.97 -5.58 -11.24
C PRO A 62 12.03 -6.28 -9.87
N TYR A 63 12.00 -7.61 -9.89
CA TYR A 63 11.98 -8.41 -8.67
C TYR A 63 13.17 -8.13 -7.73
N GLN A 64 14.36 -7.87 -8.30
CA GLN A 64 15.58 -7.58 -7.55
C GLN A 64 15.56 -6.20 -6.88
N GLU A 65 14.81 -5.25 -7.43
CA GLU A 65 14.72 -3.86 -6.95
C GLU A 65 13.53 -3.63 -6.03
N THR A 66 12.59 -4.58 -6.01
CA THR A 66 11.36 -4.45 -5.23
C THR A 66 11.56 -5.04 -3.84
N PRO A 67 11.41 -4.25 -2.76
CA PRO A 67 11.41 -4.78 -1.41
C PRO A 67 10.18 -5.67 -1.18
N SER A 68 10.17 -6.44 -0.08
CA SER A 68 9.02 -7.27 0.30
C SER A 68 8.77 -7.17 1.80
N GLY A 69 7.50 -7.20 2.19
CA GLY A 69 7.06 -7.09 3.58
C GLY A 69 7.09 -5.66 4.13
N CYS A 70 7.12 -4.65 3.26
CA CYS A 70 7.21 -3.24 3.62
C CYS A 70 5.87 -2.52 3.55
N PHE A 71 5.76 -1.41 4.28
CA PHE A 71 4.68 -0.44 4.17
C PHE A 71 5.17 0.85 3.50
N PHE A 72 4.38 1.36 2.57
CA PHE A 72 4.67 2.60 1.86
C PHE A 72 3.59 3.64 2.15
N ASN A 73 4.00 4.83 2.61
CA ASN A 73 3.15 5.99 2.63
C ASN A 73 3.39 6.79 1.35
N ARG A 74 2.48 6.66 0.38
CA ARG A 74 2.69 7.08 -1.00
C ARG A 74 4.01 6.50 -1.51
N LYS A 75 4.91 7.32 -2.05
CA LYS A 75 6.19 6.88 -2.63
C LYS A 75 7.29 6.60 -1.58
N GLN A 76 7.04 6.85 -0.30
CA GLN A 76 8.04 6.74 0.76
C GLN A 76 7.87 5.45 1.54
N LEU A 77 8.98 4.75 1.76
CA LEU A 77 9.03 3.63 2.71
C LEU A 77 8.78 4.18 4.12
N SER A 78 7.92 3.51 4.88
CA SER A 78 7.52 3.94 6.21
C SER A 78 7.54 2.76 7.18
N GLU A 79 7.63 3.08 8.47
CA GLU A 79 7.43 2.10 9.53
C GLU A 79 5.94 1.73 9.66
N PHE A 80 5.67 0.58 10.26
CA PHE A 80 4.32 0.02 10.40
C PHE A 80 3.54 0.63 11.56
#